data_AF-A0A7K9WQG9-F1
#
_entry.id   AF-A0A7K9WQG9-F1
#
_cell.length_a   1.000
_cell.length_b   1.000
_cell.length_c   1.000
_cell.angle_alpha   90.00
_cell.angle_beta   90.00
_cell.angle_gamma   90.00
#
_symmetry.space_group_name_H-M   'P 1'
#
loop_
_entity.id
_entity.type
_entity.pdbx_description
1 polymer ?
#
loop_
_entity_poly.entity_id
_entity_poly.type
_entity_poly.pdbx_seq_one_letter_code
_entity_poly.pdbx_strand_id
1 'polypeptide(L)' 'ILTARLTKACPLNPRQRGFIRAVGCSENLKLLQSIIRSAKKEHRPLGVVFVDIAKAFDTISHQYILDVLHEREV' A
#
# COMPACT_ATOMS: atom_id res chain seq x y z
N ILE A 1 1.01 17.38 -1.98
CA ILE A 1 1.12 17.30 -3.46
C ILE A 1 0.97 15.85 -3.95
N LEU A 2 1.85 14.91 -3.55
CA LEU A 2 1.79 13.52 -4.04
C LEU A 2 0.46 12.80 -3.79
N THR A 3 -0.10 12.89 -2.59
CA THR A 3 -1.42 12.31 -2.28
C THR A 3 -2.51 12.79 -3.22
N ALA A 4 -2.61 14.10 -3.43
CA ALA A 4 -3.65 14.69 -4.27
C ALA A 4 -3.55 14.17 -5.72
N ARG A 5 -2.33 14.06 -6.25
CA ARG A 5 -2.08 13.51 -7.58
C ARG A 5 -2.42 12.02 -7.65
N LEU A 6 -2.02 11.25 -6.64
CA LEU A 6 -2.25 9.81 -6.61
C LEU A 6 -3.75 9.46 -6.48
N THR A 7 -4.48 10.16 -5.60
CA THR A 7 -5.93 9.99 -5.45
C THR A 7 -6.71 10.34 -6.72
N LYS A 8 -6.26 11.35 -7.49
CA LYS A 8 -6.88 11.68 -8.78
C LYS A 8 -6.59 10.60 -9.83
N ALA A 9 -5.38 10.03 -9.81
CA ALA A 9 -4.95 9.09 -10.83
C ALA A 9 -5.62 7.71 -10.65
N CYS A 10 -5.70 7.15 -9.44
CA CYS A 10 -6.28 5.82 -9.21
C CYS A 10 -7.10 5.71 -7.91
N PRO A 11 -8.02 4.72 -7.86
CA PRO A 11 -8.61 4.31 -6.60
C PRO A 11 -7.51 3.79 -5.66
N LEU A 12 -7.48 4.33 -4.45
CA LEU A 12 -6.53 3.95 -3.41
C LEU A 12 -7.11 2.83 -2.56
N ASN A 13 -6.26 1.87 -2.18
CA ASN A 13 -6.66 0.86 -1.21
C ASN A 13 -6.92 1.53 0.16
N PRO A 14 -8.06 1.28 0.82
CA PRO A 14 -8.36 1.85 2.14
C PRO A 14 -7.31 1.60 3.23
N ARG A 15 -6.50 0.54 3.07
CA ARG A 15 -5.40 0.16 3.99
C ARG A 15 -4.02 0.68 3.56
N GLN A 16 -3.91 1.33 2.39
CA GLN A 16 -2.68 2.01 2.00
C GLN A 16 -2.40 3.14 2.99
N ARG A 17 -1.16 3.27 3.45
CA ARG A 17 -0.73 4.38 4.32
C ARG A 17 0.37 5.22 3.69
N GLY A 18 1.03 4.70 2.65
CA GLY A 18 1.99 5.43 1.84
C GLY A 18 1.29 6.44 0.91
N PHE A 19 1.87 7.65 0.82
CA PHE A 19 1.40 8.72 -0.06
C PHE A 19 -0.09 9.08 0.10
N ILE A 20 -0.70 8.88 1.27
CA ILE A 20 -2.06 9.33 1.57
C ILE A 20 -2.12 10.29 2.76
N ARG A 21 -3.19 11.07 2.84
CA ARG A 21 -3.46 11.98 3.97
C ARG A 21 -4.20 11.22 5.06
N ALA A 22 -3.49 10.36 5.77
CA ALA A 22 -4.03 9.58 6.88
C ALA A 22 -3.07 9.58 8.08
N VAL A 23 -3.55 9.03 9.20
CA VAL A 23 -2.69 8.58 10.29
C VAL A 23 -1.64 7.66 9.68
N GLY A 24 -0.35 7.84 9.98
CA GLY A 24 0.73 7.12 9.31
C GLY A 24 0.71 5.59 9.50
N CYS A 25 1.85 4.94 9.37
CA CYS A 25 1.94 3.47 9.48
C CYS A 25 1.54 2.87 10.84
N SER A 26 1.31 3.70 11.86
CA SER A 26 0.92 3.26 13.21
C SER A 26 -0.38 2.47 13.23
N GLU A 27 -1.33 2.76 12.33
CA GLU A 27 -2.57 2.02 12.23
C GLU A 27 -2.35 0.59 11.72
N ASN A 28 -1.51 0.43 10.68
CA ASN A 28 -1.15 -0.88 10.14
C ASN A 28 -0.40 -1.72 11.18
N LEU A 29 0.48 -1.08 11.96
CA LEU A 29 1.20 -1.75 13.06
C LEU A 29 0.25 -2.19 14.18
N LYS A 30 -0.70 -1.33 14.59
CA LYS A 30 -1.72 -1.68 15.60
C LYS A 30 -2.61 -2.83 15.12
N LEU A 31 -3.01 -2.81 13.85
CA LEU A 31 -3.79 -3.88 13.25
C LEU A 31 -3.02 -5.21 13.24
N LEU A 32 -1.77 -5.21 12.77
CA LEU A 32 -0.92 -6.40 12.77
C LEU A 32 -0.73 -6.94 14.19
N GLN A 33 -0.48 -6.07 15.16
CA GLN A 33 -0.33 -6.44 16.57
C GLN A 33 -1.62 -7.06 17.13
N SER A 34 -2.79 -6.52 16.77
CA SER A 34 -4.09 -7.07 17.17
C SER A 34 -4.31 -8.48 16.61
N ILE A 35 -4.00 -8.70 15.32
CA ILE A 35 -4.11 -10.00 14.67
C ILE A 35 -3.20 -11.04 15.36
N ILE A 36 -1.95 -10.66 15.65
CA ILE A 36 -0.99 -11.52 16.36
C ILE A 36 -1.52 -11.87 17.76
N ARG A 37 -2.07 -10.88 18.50
CA ARG A 37 -2.62 -11.10 19.84
C ARG A 37 -3.84 -12.03 19.82
N SER A 38 -4.76 -11.86 18.87
CA SER A 38 -5.91 -12.76 18.69
C SER A 38 -5.46 -14.19 18.38
N ALA A 39 -4.52 -14.36 17.44
CA ALA A 39 -4.01 -15.69 17.09
C ALA A 39 -3.38 -16.41 18.30
N LYS A 40 -2.60 -15.68 19.11
CA LYS A 40 -2.04 -16.20 20.37
C LYS A 40 -3.12 -16.58 21.38
N LYS A 41 -4.14 -15.72 21.57
CA LYS A 41 -5.24 -15.97 22.50
C LYS A 41 -6.05 -17.21 22.12
N GLU A 42 -6.29 -17.39 20.83
CA GLU A 42 -7.09 -18.49 20.26
C GLU A 42 -6.27 -19.76 19.99
N HIS A 43 -4.96 -19.76 20.28
CA HIS A 43 -4.04 -20.87 20.01
C HIS A 43 -4.07 -21.34 18.54
N ARG A 44 -4.28 -20.41 17.61
CA ARG A 44 -4.31 -20.70 16.17
C ARG A 44 -2.99 -20.31 15.48
N PRO A 45 -2.52 -21.09 14.50
CA PRO A 45 -1.36 -20.73 13.71
C PRO A 45 -1.62 -19.44 12.91
N LEU A 46 -0.58 -18.62 12.75
CA LEU A 46 -0.60 -17.39 11.96
C LEU A 46 0.71 -17.28 11.18
N GLY A 47 0.62 -17.20 9.85
CA GLY A 47 1.73 -16.84 8.97
C GLY A 47 1.68 -15.36 8.61
N VAL A 48 2.84 -14.69 8.60
CA VAL A 48 2.98 -13.30 8.14
C VAL A 48 4.11 -13.24 7.13
N VAL A 49 3.85 -12.65 5.96
CA VAL A 49 4.85 -12.44 4.91
C VAL A 49 5.06 -10.95 4.72
N PHE A 50 6.33 -10.53 4.76
CA PHE A 50 6.73 -9.17 4.42
C PHE A 50 7.29 -9.19 2.99
N VAL A 51 6.69 -8.38 2.12
CA VAL A 51 7.07 -8.28 0.71
C VAL A 51 7.67 -6.89 0.47
N ASP A 52 8.78 -6.84 -0.24
CA ASP A 52 9.43 -5.60 -0.68
C ASP A 52 9.73 -5.66 -2.18
N ILE A 53 9.63 -4.52 -2.85
CA ILE A 53 9.88 -4.41 -4.30
C ILE A 53 11.17 -3.62 -4.49
N ALA A 54 12.22 -4.31 -4.93
CA ALA A 54 13.51 -3.68 -5.19
C ALA A 54 13.38 -2.63 -6.30
N LYS A 55 13.92 -1.42 -6.06
CA LYS A 55 13.93 -0.31 -7.04
C LYS A 55 12.55 -0.02 -7.64
N ALA A 56 11.52 0.06 -6.79
CA ALA A 56 10.13 0.19 -7.20
C ALA A 56 9.83 1.37 -8.14
N PHE A 57 10.66 2.43 -8.15
CA PHE A 57 10.52 3.54 -9.09
C PHE A 57 11.38 3.37 -10.36
N ASP A 58 12.58 2.81 -10.23
CA ASP A 58 13.50 2.68 -11.37
C ASP A 58 13.16 1.49 -12.28
N THR A 59 12.41 0.52 -11.78
CA THR A 59 12.04 -0.71 -12.52
C THR A 59 10.79 -0.56 -13.37
N ILE A 60 10.08 0.56 -13.25
CA ILE A 60 8.89 0.83 -14.06
C ILE A 60 9.34 1.38 -15.41
N SER A 61 8.92 0.73 -16.51
CA SER A 61 9.27 1.20 -17.85
C SER A 61 8.53 2.49 -18.20
N HIS A 62 9.20 3.37 -18.94
CA HIS A 62 8.61 4.63 -19.39
C HIS A 62 7.37 4.38 -20.28
N GLN A 63 7.40 3.34 -21.12
CA GLN A 63 6.26 2.96 -21.96
C GLN A 63 5.04 2.65 -21.09
N TYR A 64 5.20 1.86 -20.03
CA TYR A 64 4.11 1.53 -19.13
C TYR A 64 3.51 2.76 -18.44
N ILE A 65 4.35 3.74 -18.07
CA ILE A 65 3.87 5.00 -17.51
C ILE A 65 3.03 5.76 -18.55
N LEU A 66 3.48 5.83 -19.80
CA LEU A 66 2.76 6.51 -20.88
C LEU A 66 1.43 5.84 -21.19
N ASP A 67 1.40 4.51 -21.27
CA ASP A 67 0.19 3.74 -21.53
C ASP A 67 -0.88 4.01 -20.45
N VAL A 68 -0.48 3.95 -19.17
CA VAL A 68 -1.38 4.24 -18.05
C VAL A 68 -1.87 5.69 -18.04
N LEU A 69 -1.04 6.65 -18.46
CA LEU A 69 -1.45 8.05 -18.57
C LEU A 69 -2.44 8.26 -19.73
N HIS A 70 -2.19 7.63 -20.88
CA HIS A 70 -3.12 7.63 -22.03
C HIS A 70 -4.48 7.04 -21.67
N GLU A 71 -4.51 5.90 -20.99
CA GLU A 71 -5.75 5.24 -20.54
C GLU A 71 -6.57 6.10 -19.56
N ARG A 72 -5.92 7.03 -18.85
CA ARG A 72 -6.55 7.83 -17.80
C ARG A 72 -6.95 9.25 -18.22
N GLU A 73 -6.81 9.58 -19.51
CA GLU A 73 -7.10 10.92 -20.07
C GLU A 73 -6.45 12.06 -19.26
N VAL A 74 -5.20 11.85 -18.77
CA VAL A 74 -4.43 12.86 -18.02
C VAL A 74 -3.52 13.65 -18.95
#